data_AF-A0AAD6N8W3-F1
#
_entry.id   AF-A0AAD6N8W3-F1
#
_cell.length_a   1.000
_cell.length_b   1.000
_cell.length_c   1.000
_cell.angle_alpha   90.00
_cell.angle_beta   90.00
_cell.angle_gamma   90.00
#
_symmetry.space_group_name_H-M   'P 1'
#
loop_
_entity.id
_entity.type
_entity.pdbx_description
1 polymer ?
#
loop_
_entity_poly.entity_id
_entity_poly.type
_entity_poly.pdbx_seq_one_letter_code
_entity_poly.pdbx_strand_id
1 'polypeptide(L)'
;MSHAYVLPLSVYRSSPQMRCLLQAMQMHGGSWFCNRSMKDRILRVTSEFQLCATLESISAMACECQEPFSTTTHAAEKCQEMLLSWYKTHLSAAAPGEAWAYPLRILWHAIFILLYSDIGALERACGRDGPEAAREAIGYAREWANSQDAIRSLIHAVCIRKHFESMSIGSECPLQIPTCLYHCGIIWFCFGHIGNSSNGAIMERNFPELDLAGVHVGELGAAELRNTQVERKAANQVFGIIGLLKSIRYWKLSLSLASALLALIEGQENVF
;
A
#
# COMPACT_ATOMS: atom_id res chain seq x y z
N MET A 1 -4.58 -27.46 24.07
CA MET A 1 -5.70 -27.03 23.21
C MET A 1 -6.00 -25.57 23.53
N SER A 2 -5.44 -24.65 22.76
CA SER A 2 -5.61 -23.21 22.96
C SER A 2 -6.29 -22.65 21.71
N HIS A 3 -7.53 -22.21 21.86
CA HIS A 3 -8.28 -21.53 20.80
C HIS A 3 -7.70 -20.13 20.62
N ALA A 4 -7.00 -19.91 19.50
CA ALA A 4 -6.69 -18.58 19.03
C ALA A 4 -7.99 -17.93 18.52
N TYR A 5 -8.37 -16.81 19.12
CA TYR A 5 -9.47 -15.97 18.65
C TYR A 5 -9.11 -15.44 17.25
N VAL A 6 -9.72 -16.04 16.23
CA VAL A 6 -9.79 -15.46 14.88
C VAL A 6 -10.69 -14.25 14.97
N LEU A 7 -10.12 -13.05 14.89
CA LEU A 7 -10.88 -11.81 14.73
C LEU A 7 -11.37 -11.75 13.27
N PRO A 8 -12.68 -11.68 13.00
CA PRO A 8 -13.19 -11.45 11.66
C PRO A 8 -12.97 -9.97 11.29
N LEU A 9 -12.17 -9.70 10.26
CA LEU A 9 -11.97 -8.35 9.69
C LEU A 9 -13.11 -7.93 8.74
N SER A 10 -14.33 -8.43 8.92
CA SER A 10 -15.50 -8.07 8.11
C SER A 10 -16.13 -6.70 8.45
N VAL A 11 -15.41 -5.81 9.15
CA VAL A 11 -15.96 -4.51 9.64
C VAL A 11 -15.60 -3.31 8.75
N TYR A 12 -14.85 -3.49 7.66
CA TYR A 12 -14.47 -2.37 6.77
C TYR A 12 -15.41 -2.13 5.59
N ARG A 13 -16.72 -2.37 5.76
CA ARG A 13 -17.76 -1.77 4.91
C ARG A 13 -18.55 -0.78 5.76
N SER A 14 -18.46 0.51 5.40
CA SER A 14 -19.07 1.70 6.02
C SER A 14 -18.15 2.44 6.99
N SER A 15 -17.49 3.50 6.50
CA SER A 15 -16.56 4.39 7.24
C SER A 15 -17.10 4.84 8.61
N PRO A 16 -16.55 4.34 9.72
CA PRO A 16 -16.77 4.88 11.07
C PRO A 16 -15.89 6.12 11.33
N GLN A 17 -14.91 6.37 10.44
CA GLN A 17 -13.85 7.37 10.60
C GLN A 17 -14.35 8.82 10.45
N MET A 18 -15.46 9.04 9.73
CA MET A 18 -16.07 10.37 9.57
C MET A 18 -16.72 10.89 10.87
N ARG A 19 -17.17 10.01 11.77
CA ARG A 19 -17.90 10.42 12.99
C ARG A 19 -16.96 10.85 14.13
N CYS A 20 -15.80 10.23 14.29
CA CYS A 20 -14.85 10.60 15.35
C CYS A 20 -14.19 11.97 15.12
N LEU A 21 -13.94 12.35 13.86
CA LEU A 21 -13.30 13.64 13.53
C LEU A 21 -14.29 14.82 13.61
N LEU A 22 -15.55 14.65 13.22
CA LEU A 22 -16.58 15.68 13.39
C LEU A 22 -16.85 16.00 14.87
N GLN A 23 -16.75 15.00 15.75
CA GLN A 23 -16.96 15.17 17.19
C GLN A 23 -15.79 15.89 17.89
N ALA A 24 -14.57 15.77 17.36
CA ALA A 24 -13.42 16.55 17.82
C ALA A 24 -13.50 18.04 17.43
N MET A 25 -14.17 18.36 16.32
CA MET A 25 -14.33 19.74 15.84
C MET A 25 -15.44 20.54 16.56
N GLN A 26 -16.37 19.88 17.26
CA GLN A 26 -17.48 20.54 17.95
C GLN A 26 -17.18 20.96 19.41
N MET A 27 -16.05 20.58 20.00
CA MET A 27 -15.78 20.73 21.45
C MET A 27 -15.04 22.02 21.85
N HIS A 28 -14.65 22.90 20.93
CA HIS A 28 -13.94 24.14 21.27
C HIS A 28 -14.64 25.39 20.73
N GLY A 29 -15.85 25.63 21.23
CA GLY A 29 -16.53 26.93 21.15
C GLY A 29 -16.05 27.85 22.28
N GLY A 30 -14.97 28.60 22.03
CA GLY A 30 -14.46 29.60 22.98
C GLY A 30 -13.65 30.67 22.26
N SER A 31 -14.15 31.90 22.30
CA SER A 31 -13.59 33.11 21.69
C SER A 31 -12.11 33.31 22.06
N TRP A 32 -11.24 33.27 21.04
CA TRP A 32 -9.87 33.78 21.15
C TRP A 32 -9.49 34.47 19.84
N PHE A 33 -9.07 35.74 19.95
CA PHE A 33 -8.42 36.53 18.91
C PHE A 33 -7.36 35.68 18.18
N CYS A 34 -7.48 35.54 16.85
CA CYS A 34 -6.67 34.55 16.12
C CYS A 34 -5.86 35.15 14.96
N ASN A 35 -4.66 35.61 15.34
CA ASN A 35 -3.35 35.15 14.87
C ASN A 35 -3.30 34.44 13.49
N ARG A 36 -2.69 35.12 12.50
CA ARG A 36 -2.48 34.66 11.11
C ARG A 36 -1.91 33.22 11.01
N SER A 37 -1.00 32.86 11.92
CA SER A 37 -0.35 31.54 12.02
C SER A 37 -1.31 30.35 12.24
N MET A 38 -2.39 30.54 12.99
CA MET A 38 -3.35 29.47 13.23
C MET A 38 -4.34 29.31 12.07
N LYS A 39 -4.68 30.41 11.38
CA LYS A 39 -5.44 30.34 10.12
C LYS A 39 -4.65 29.61 9.03
N ASP A 40 -3.35 29.89 8.91
CA ASP A 40 -2.47 29.23 7.93
C ASP A 40 -2.33 27.73 8.23
N ARG A 41 -2.25 27.34 9.52
CA ARG A 41 -2.26 25.92 9.93
C ARG A 41 -3.60 25.25 9.63
N ILE A 42 -4.73 25.88 9.95
CA ILE A 42 -6.06 25.32 9.69
C ILE A 42 -6.29 25.16 8.19
N LEU A 43 -5.96 26.18 7.37
CA LEU A 43 -6.07 26.15 5.91
C LEU A 43 -5.22 25.04 5.29
N ARG A 44 -4.01 24.83 5.83
CA ARG A 44 -3.13 23.75 5.40
C ARG A 44 -3.71 22.37 5.76
N VAL A 45 -4.21 22.19 6.97
CA VAL A 45 -4.84 20.93 7.40
C VAL A 45 -6.10 20.61 6.59
N THR A 46 -6.93 21.60 6.26
CA THR A 46 -8.08 21.39 5.36
C THR A 46 -7.65 21.03 3.94
N SER A 47 -6.54 21.61 3.45
CA SER A 47 -6.00 21.23 2.13
C SER A 47 -5.43 19.80 2.12
N GLU A 48 -4.68 19.40 3.15
CA GLU A 48 -4.10 18.05 3.25
C GLU A 48 -5.20 16.98 3.41
N PHE A 49 -6.25 17.27 4.19
CA PHE A 49 -7.42 16.39 4.30
C PHE A 49 -8.14 16.19 2.96
N GLN A 50 -8.35 17.26 2.19
CA GLN A 50 -8.99 17.17 0.87
C GLN A 50 -8.16 16.35 -0.12
N LEU A 51 -6.84 16.49 -0.07
CA LEU A 51 -5.90 15.72 -0.88
C LEU A 51 -6.00 14.22 -0.55
N CYS A 52 -5.96 13.86 0.73
CA CYS A 52 -6.16 12.49 1.19
C CYS A 52 -7.54 11.94 0.81
N ALA A 53 -8.61 12.69 1.06
CA ALA A 53 -9.98 12.26 0.77
C ALA A 53 -10.19 12.00 -0.74
N THR A 54 -9.53 12.78 -1.60
CA THR A 54 -9.56 12.56 -3.05
C THR A 54 -8.89 11.25 -3.44
N LEU A 55 -7.71 10.96 -2.86
CA LEU A 55 -7.01 9.69 -3.07
C LEU A 55 -7.83 8.49 -2.55
N GLU A 56 -8.46 8.60 -1.38
CA GLU A 56 -9.35 7.56 -0.85
C GLU A 56 -10.54 7.28 -1.78
N SER A 57 -11.12 8.33 -2.38
CA SER A 57 -12.20 8.17 -3.35
C SER A 57 -11.73 7.42 -4.62
N ILE A 58 -10.53 7.74 -5.11
CA ILE A 58 -9.93 7.01 -6.23
C ILE A 58 -9.57 5.57 -5.84
N SER A 59 -9.12 5.35 -4.59
CA SER A 59 -8.85 4.01 -4.06
C SER A 59 -10.10 3.14 -4.03
N ALA A 60 -11.25 3.70 -3.64
CA ALA A 60 -12.51 2.97 -3.66
C ALA A 60 -12.88 2.53 -5.09
N MET A 61 -12.72 3.43 -6.07
CA MET A 61 -12.92 3.09 -7.48
C MET A 61 -11.96 2.00 -7.96
N ALA A 62 -10.69 2.03 -7.55
CA ALA A 62 -9.70 1.01 -7.92
C ALA A 62 -10.09 -0.37 -7.38
N CYS A 63 -10.62 -0.45 -6.14
CA CYS A 63 -11.13 -1.70 -5.58
C CYS A 63 -12.35 -2.24 -6.34
N GLU A 64 -13.28 -1.36 -6.74
CA GLU A 64 -14.47 -1.74 -7.52
C GLU A 64 -14.12 -2.31 -8.92
N CYS A 65 -12.95 -1.95 -9.47
CA CYS A 65 -12.46 -2.50 -10.73
C CYS A 65 -12.11 -4.00 -10.64
N GLN A 66 -11.83 -4.52 -9.44
CA GLN A 66 -11.39 -5.91 -9.23
C GLN A 66 -12.56 -6.90 -9.08
N GLU A 67 -13.81 -6.42 -9.03
CA GLU A 67 -14.96 -7.30 -8.84
C GLU A 67 -15.25 -8.14 -10.11
N PRO A 68 -15.47 -9.47 -9.99
CA PRO A 68 -15.53 -10.42 -11.12
C PRO A 68 -16.68 -10.20 -12.12
N PHE A 69 -17.59 -9.26 -11.85
CA PHE A 69 -18.69 -8.87 -12.75
C PHE A 69 -18.47 -7.50 -13.41
N SER A 70 -17.33 -6.84 -13.15
CA SER A 70 -17.01 -5.54 -13.75
C SER A 70 -16.51 -5.73 -15.18
N THR A 71 -17.34 -5.40 -16.16
CA THR A 71 -17.04 -5.53 -17.60
C THR A 71 -16.13 -4.41 -18.14
N THR A 72 -15.42 -3.68 -17.28
CA THR A 72 -14.88 -2.36 -17.63
C THR A 72 -13.37 -2.28 -17.46
N THR A 73 -12.62 -2.76 -18.47
CA THR A 73 -11.22 -2.35 -18.71
C THR A 73 -11.06 -0.81 -18.65
N HIS A 74 -12.09 -0.09 -19.10
CA HIS A 74 -12.20 1.37 -19.05
C HIS A 74 -12.16 1.96 -17.62
N ALA A 75 -12.53 1.20 -16.58
CA ALA A 75 -12.54 1.72 -15.21
C ALA A 75 -11.11 1.81 -14.63
N ALA A 76 -10.25 0.83 -14.93
CA ALA A 76 -8.86 0.84 -14.52
C ALA A 76 -8.06 1.96 -15.21
N GLU A 77 -8.25 2.14 -16.52
CA GLU A 77 -7.64 3.23 -17.29
C GLU A 77 -8.06 4.60 -16.73
N LYS A 78 -9.36 4.78 -16.47
CA LYS A 78 -9.88 6.01 -15.85
C LYS A 78 -9.28 6.26 -14.45
N CYS A 79 -9.16 5.24 -13.62
CA CYS A 79 -8.51 5.37 -12.31
C CYS A 79 -7.05 5.81 -12.46
N GLN A 80 -6.31 5.20 -13.39
CA GLN A 80 -4.94 5.58 -13.69
C GLN A 80 -4.85 7.04 -14.17
N GLU A 81 -5.71 7.48 -15.08
CA GLU A 81 -5.76 8.87 -15.54
C GLU A 81 -6.02 9.86 -14.39
N MET A 82 -6.96 9.52 -13.50
CA MET A 82 -7.25 10.34 -12.31
C MET A 82 -6.04 10.42 -11.37
N LEU A 83 -5.33 9.31 -11.14
CA LEU A 83 -4.10 9.30 -10.33
C LEU A 83 -2.99 10.14 -10.96
N LEU A 84 -2.77 10.01 -12.26
CA LEU A 84 -1.76 10.80 -12.99
C LEU A 84 -2.08 12.30 -12.93
N SER A 85 -3.34 12.67 -13.16
CA SER A 85 -3.81 14.05 -13.08
C SER A 85 -3.65 14.62 -11.66
N TRP A 86 -4.03 13.84 -10.66
CA TRP A 86 -3.91 14.23 -9.26
C TRP A 86 -2.43 14.47 -8.88
N TYR A 87 -1.52 13.59 -9.27
CA TYR A 87 -0.09 13.74 -8.98
C TYR A 87 0.51 14.98 -9.66
N LYS A 88 0.16 15.22 -10.94
CA LYS A 88 0.57 16.42 -11.68
C LYS A 88 0.13 17.70 -10.98
N THR A 89 -1.12 17.72 -10.51
CA THR A 89 -1.72 18.91 -9.91
C THR A 89 -1.17 19.19 -8.51
N HIS A 90 -0.90 18.15 -7.71
CA HIS A 90 -0.68 18.33 -6.28
C HIS A 90 0.73 17.96 -5.79
N LEU A 91 1.46 17.07 -6.48
CA LEU A 91 2.77 16.60 -6.01
C LEU A 91 3.94 16.98 -6.93
N SER A 92 3.68 17.34 -8.19
CA SER A 92 4.75 17.71 -9.13
C SER A 92 5.39 19.07 -8.81
N ALA A 93 4.67 19.96 -8.12
CA ALA A 93 5.18 21.25 -7.67
C ALA A 93 5.82 21.22 -6.27
N ALA A 94 5.67 20.12 -5.52
CA ALA A 94 6.23 19.99 -4.18
C ALA A 94 7.76 19.90 -4.27
N ALA A 95 8.47 20.71 -3.47
CA ALA A 95 9.93 20.67 -3.45
C ALA A 95 10.43 19.30 -2.96
N PRO A 96 11.61 18.85 -3.43
CA PRO A 96 12.25 17.64 -2.90
C PRO A 96 12.42 17.73 -1.38
N GLY A 97 11.94 16.72 -0.65
CA GLY A 97 12.05 16.68 0.82
C GLY A 97 10.89 17.29 1.59
N GLU A 98 9.82 17.73 0.93
CA GLU A 98 8.63 18.24 1.63
C GLU A 98 7.93 17.14 2.45
N ALA A 99 7.99 17.26 3.78
CA ALA A 99 7.54 16.22 4.71
C ALA A 99 6.05 15.83 4.55
N TRP A 100 5.18 16.78 4.20
CA TRP A 100 3.74 16.55 4.01
C TRP A 100 3.43 15.72 2.74
N ALA A 101 4.35 15.72 1.78
CA ALA A 101 4.17 15.00 0.52
C ALA A 101 4.43 13.49 0.67
N TYR A 102 5.21 13.04 1.67
CA TYR A 102 5.53 11.61 1.80
C TYR A 102 4.31 10.71 2.03
N PRO A 103 3.40 10.99 3.00
CA PRO A 103 2.22 10.16 3.18
C PRO A 103 1.33 10.12 1.93
N LEU A 104 1.22 11.24 1.22
CA LEU A 104 0.45 11.34 -0.02
C LEU A 104 1.08 10.55 -1.17
N ARG A 105 2.42 10.58 -1.31
CA ARG A 105 3.14 9.74 -2.27
C ARG A 105 2.96 8.26 -1.97
N ILE A 106 2.99 7.87 -0.68
CA ILE A 106 2.73 6.49 -0.26
C ILE A 106 1.31 6.07 -0.64
N LEU A 107 0.30 6.87 -0.31
CA LEU A 107 -1.09 6.58 -0.67
C LEU A 107 -1.27 6.46 -2.18
N TRP A 108 -0.68 7.37 -2.95
CA TRP A 108 -0.75 7.35 -4.40
C TRP A 108 -0.16 6.06 -5.00
N HIS A 109 1.00 5.61 -4.53
CA HIS A 109 1.57 4.33 -4.95
C HIS A 109 0.75 3.13 -4.48
N ALA A 110 0.16 3.20 -3.28
CA ALA A 110 -0.66 2.12 -2.75
C ALA A 110 -1.91 1.89 -3.59
N ILE A 111 -2.49 2.94 -4.17
CA ILE A 111 -3.65 2.79 -5.06
C ILE A 111 -3.27 2.07 -6.35
N PHE A 112 -2.07 2.27 -6.89
CA PHE A 112 -1.62 1.47 -8.04
C PHE A 112 -1.43 -0.01 -7.69
N ILE A 113 -0.97 -0.32 -6.48
CA ILE A 113 -0.94 -1.71 -5.99
C ILE A 113 -2.36 -2.29 -5.99
N LEU A 114 -3.35 -1.56 -5.48
CA LEU A 114 -4.75 -1.99 -5.46
C LEU A 114 -5.36 -2.11 -6.88
N LEU A 115 -4.91 -1.28 -7.82
CA LEU A 115 -5.40 -1.30 -9.19
C LEU A 115 -4.85 -2.49 -9.99
N TYR A 116 -3.66 -2.98 -9.66
CA TYR A 116 -2.98 -4.06 -10.38
C TYR A 116 -2.89 -5.36 -9.58
N SER A 117 -3.46 -5.40 -8.38
CA SER A 117 -3.46 -6.59 -7.52
C SER A 117 -4.76 -6.68 -6.73
N ASP A 118 -5.49 -7.79 -6.86
CA ASP A 118 -6.52 -8.17 -5.90
C ASP A 118 -5.81 -8.65 -4.63
N ILE A 119 -5.52 -7.71 -3.74
CA ILE A 119 -4.92 -7.97 -2.43
C ILE A 119 -5.74 -8.98 -1.65
N GLY A 120 -7.08 -8.94 -1.76
CA GLY A 120 -7.94 -9.89 -1.09
C GLY A 120 -7.70 -11.33 -1.54
N ALA A 121 -7.55 -11.56 -2.85
CA ALA A 121 -7.17 -12.86 -3.39
C ALA A 121 -5.74 -13.27 -2.99
N LEU A 122 -4.79 -12.34 -3.00
CA LEU A 122 -3.41 -12.62 -2.57
C LEU A 122 -3.33 -13.00 -1.09
N GLU A 123 -4.05 -12.31 -0.21
CA GLU A 123 -4.15 -12.67 1.21
C GLU A 123 -4.86 -14.01 1.44
N ARG A 124 -5.91 -14.31 0.67
CA ARG A 124 -6.55 -15.63 0.69
C ARG A 124 -5.56 -16.72 0.31
N ALA A 125 -4.78 -16.53 -0.76
CA ALA A 125 -3.75 -17.47 -1.19
C ALA A 125 -2.67 -17.67 -0.10
N CYS A 126 -2.42 -16.65 0.72
CA CYS A 126 -1.55 -16.72 1.90
C CYS A 126 -2.17 -17.43 3.12
N GLY A 127 -3.43 -17.88 3.03
CA GLY A 127 -4.10 -18.61 4.11
C GLY A 127 -4.92 -17.76 5.08
N ARG A 128 -5.17 -16.48 4.80
CA ARG A 128 -5.96 -15.58 5.68
C ARG A 128 -7.31 -16.18 6.07
N ASP A 129 -8.00 -16.80 5.12
CA ASP A 129 -9.36 -17.31 5.27
C ASP A 129 -9.41 -18.85 5.38
N GLY A 130 -8.27 -19.50 5.67
CA GLY A 130 -8.14 -20.95 5.82
C GLY A 130 -7.66 -21.69 4.55
N PRO A 131 -7.39 -23.01 4.66
CA PRO A 131 -6.72 -23.78 3.62
C PRO A 131 -7.60 -24.06 2.39
N GLU A 132 -8.92 -24.07 2.52
CA GLU A 132 -9.86 -24.18 1.39
C GLU A 132 -9.82 -22.91 0.55
N ALA A 133 -10.00 -21.74 1.17
CA ALA A 133 -9.92 -20.44 0.50
C ALA A 133 -8.54 -20.19 -0.13
N ALA A 134 -7.47 -20.66 0.51
CA ALA A 134 -6.13 -20.60 -0.05
C ALA A 134 -5.99 -21.42 -1.34
N ARG A 135 -6.55 -22.65 -1.36
CA ARG A 135 -6.56 -23.49 -2.56
C ARG A 135 -7.35 -22.89 -3.71
N GLU A 136 -8.44 -22.18 -3.41
CA GLU A 136 -9.24 -21.48 -4.43
C GLU A 136 -8.48 -20.26 -5.01
N ALA A 137 -7.76 -19.52 -4.16
CA ALA A 137 -7.10 -18.29 -4.57
C ALA A 137 -5.68 -18.49 -5.16
N ILE A 138 -5.06 -19.67 -4.97
CA ILE A 138 -3.67 -19.92 -5.40
C ILE A 138 -3.47 -19.81 -6.91
N GLY A 139 -4.51 -20.16 -7.70
CA GLY A 139 -4.48 -20.03 -9.16
C GLY A 139 -4.28 -18.58 -9.58
N TYR A 140 -5.12 -17.69 -9.07
CA TYR A 140 -4.99 -16.24 -9.27
C TYR A 140 -3.61 -15.73 -8.82
N ALA A 141 -3.18 -16.08 -7.61
CA ALA A 141 -1.91 -15.58 -7.08
C ALA A 141 -0.71 -16.00 -7.94
N ARG A 142 -0.74 -17.22 -8.50
CA ARG A 142 0.29 -17.71 -9.42
C ARG A 142 0.25 -16.98 -10.76
N GLU A 143 -0.93 -16.80 -11.35
CA GLU A 143 -1.08 -16.06 -12.60
C GLU A 143 -0.60 -14.62 -12.45
N TRP A 144 -1.06 -13.95 -11.39
CA TRP A 144 -0.63 -12.59 -11.03
C TRP A 144 0.88 -12.51 -10.84
N ALA A 145 1.49 -13.40 -10.04
CA ALA A 145 2.93 -13.35 -9.76
C ALA A 145 3.81 -13.48 -11.02
N ASN A 146 3.28 -14.07 -12.09
CA ASN A 146 3.98 -14.21 -13.38
C ASN A 146 3.63 -13.11 -14.40
N SER A 147 2.83 -12.11 -14.02
CA SER A 147 2.32 -11.07 -14.92
C SER A 147 3.14 -9.77 -14.91
N GLN A 148 2.78 -8.82 -15.77
CA GLN A 148 3.32 -7.46 -15.75
C GLN A 148 2.87 -6.69 -14.52
N ASP A 149 1.65 -6.95 -14.06
CA ASP A 149 1.01 -6.26 -12.94
C ASP A 149 1.71 -6.54 -11.61
N ALA A 150 2.24 -7.75 -11.41
CA ALA A 150 3.04 -8.04 -10.22
C ALA A 150 4.34 -7.24 -10.18
N ILE A 151 5.05 -7.13 -11.31
CA ILE A 151 6.29 -6.35 -11.37
C ILE A 151 6.02 -4.86 -11.20
N ARG A 152 4.94 -4.36 -11.79
CA ARG A 152 4.49 -2.98 -11.59
C ARG A 152 4.17 -2.71 -10.11
N SER A 153 3.43 -3.62 -9.47
CA SER A 153 3.10 -3.55 -8.04
C SER A 153 4.33 -3.63 -7.14
N LEU A 154 5.33 -4.43 -7.49
CA LEU A 154 6.61 -4.49 -6.78
C LEU A 154 7.37 -3.16 -6.84
N ILE A 155 7.42 -2.52 -7.99
CA ILE A 155 8.10 -1.22 -8.11
C ILE A 155 7.40 -0.19 -7.23
N HIS A 156 6.07 -0.16 -7.23
CA HIS A 156 5.30 0.67 -6.31
C HIS A 156 5.56 0.34 -4.83
N ALA A 157 5.67 -0.94 -4.49
CA ALA A 157 6.02 -1.36 -3.13
C ALA A 157 7.40 -0.86 -2.69
N VAL A 158 8.39 -0.86 -3.60
CA VAL A 158 9.70 -0.26 -3.34
C VAL A 158 9.58 1.25 -3.13
N CYS A 159 8.81 1.95 -3.96
CA CYS A 159 8.60 3.39 -3.80
C CYS A 159 7.94 3.73 -2.45
N ILE A 160 6.93 2.96 -2.03
CA ILE A 160 6.29 3.11 -0.72
C ILE A 160 7.31 2.97 0.40
N ARG A 161 8.15 1.91 0.35
CA ARG A 161 9.21 1.71 1.32
C ARG A 161 10.15 2.91 1.38
N LYS A 162 10.69 3.36 0.24
CA LYS A 162 11.63 4.48 0.15
C LYS A 162 11.02 5.79 0.68
N HIS A 163 9.76 6.06 0.37
CA HIS A 163 9.07 7.25 0.89
C HIS A 163 8.87 7.17 2.40
N PHE A 164 8.51 5.99 2.92
CA PHE A 164 8.37 5.79 4.37
C PHE A 164 9.72 5.96 5.09
N GLU A 165 10.79 5.37 4.57
CA GLU A 165 12.16 5.51 5.10
C GLU A 165 12.68 6.96 5.07
N SER A 166 12.15 7.78 4.15
CA SER A 166 12.48 9.21 4.05
C SER A 166 11.70 10.08 5.05
N MET A 167 10.69 9.54 5.73
CA MET A 167 9.96 10.26 6.78
C MET A 167 10.81 10.41 8.02
N SER A 168 10.66 11.52 8.74
CA SER A 168 11.38 11.74 10.01
C SER A 168 10.98 10.70 11.05
N ILE A 169 11.96 10.12 11.74
CA ILE A 169 11.73 9.15 12.81
C ILE A 169 10.78 9.75 13.86
N GLY A 170 9.70 9.03 14.16
CA GLY A 170 8.70 9.45 15.14
C GLY A 170 7.65 10.43 14.60
N SER A 171 7.62 10.74 13.30
CA SER A 171 6.49 11.47 12.72
C SER A 171 5.20 10.68 12.90
N GLU A 172 4.12 11.37 13.28
CA GLU A 172 2.79 10.79 13.21
C GLU A 172 2.46 10.43 11.75
N CYS A 173 2.07 9.18 11.58
CA CYS A 173 1.79 8.60 10.28
C CYS A 173 0.28 8.36 10.17
N PRO A 174 -0.37 8.73 9.05
CA PRO A 174 -1.79 8.41 8.85
C PRO A 174 -2.06 6.91 9.04
N LEU A 175 -3.25 6.59 9.55
CA LEU A 175 -3.68 5.23 9.88
C LEU A 175 -3.56 4.25 8.68
N GLN A 176 -3.65 4.78 7.47
CA GLN A 176 -3.60 4.01 6.22
C GLN A 176 -2.19 3.54 5.85
N ILE A 177 -1.14 4.20 6.35
CA ILE A 177 0.24 3.87 5.97
C ILE A 177 0.69 2.49 6.47
N PRO A 178 0.40 2.06 7.72
CA PRO A 178 0.58 0.67 8.13
C PRO A 178 -0.05 -0.34 7.15
N THR A 179 -1.27 -0.07 6.67
CA THR A 179 -1.95 -0.94 5.70
C THR A 179 -1.21 -0.95 4.36
N CYS A 180 -0.73 0.20 3.88
CA CYS A 180 0.06 0.29 2.66
C CYS A 180 1.35 -0.54 2.75
N LEU A 181 2.08 -0.45 3.87
CA LEU A 181 3.27 -1.26 4.13
C LEU A 181 2.94 -2.75 4.20
N TYR A 182 1.84 -3.11 4.85
CA TYR A 182 1.38 -4.49 4.90
C TYR A 182 1.07 -5.06 3.51
N HIS A 183 0.37 -4.30 2.66
CA HIS A 183 0.14 -4.70 1.26
C HIS A 183 1.47 -4.89 0.52
N CYS A 184 2.46 -4.02 0.72
CA CYS A 184 3.80 -4.22 0.16
C CYS A 184 4.39 -5.58 0.57
N GLY A 185 4.19 -5.98 1.83
CA GLY A 185 4.64 -7.27 2.34
C GLY A 185 3.97 -8.45 1.63
N ILE A 186 2.65 -8.37 1.44
CA ILE A 186 1.88 -9.37 0.67
C ILE A 186 2.35 -9.44 -0.78
N ILE A 187 2.54 -8.30 -1.46
CA ILE A 187 3.06 -8.24 -2.83
C ILE A 187 4.41 -8.96 -2.94
N TRP A 188 5.36 -8.61 -2.07
CA TRP A 188 6.69 -9.23 -2.06
C TRP A 188 6.64 -10.72 -1.76
N PHE A 189 5.83 -11.12 -0.78
CA PHE A 189 5.68 -12.52 -0.41
C PHE A 189 5.12 -13.34 -1.58
N CYS A 190 3.97 -12.95 -2.14
CA CYS A 190 3.31 -13.67 -3.21
C CYS A 190 4.18 -13.74 -4.47
N PHE A 191 4.82 -12.63 -4.85
CA PHE A 191 5.72 -12.63 -6.01
C PHE A 191 6.89 -13.59 -5.82
N GLY A 192 7.53 -13.54 -4.65
CA GLY A 192 8.73 -14.33 -4.37
C GLY A 192 8.47 -15.82 -4.14
N HIS A 193 7.36 -16.18 -3.48
CA HIS A 193 7.10 -17.55 -3.03
C HIS A 193 6.08 -18.30 -3.91
N ILE A 194 5.16 -17.60 -4.58
CA ILE A 194 4.14 -18.22 -5.42
C ILE A 194 4.51 -18.14 -6.92
N GLY A 195 5.29 -17.11 -7.29
CA GLY A 195 5.79 -16.92 -8.65
C GLY A 195 6.83 -17.97 -9.07
N ASN A 196 6.93 -18.22 -10.37
CA ASN A 196 7.96 -19.12 -10.88
C ASN A 196 9.24 -18.30 -11.16
N SER A 197 10.35 -18.68 -10.53
CA SER A 197 11.69 -18.06 -10.68
C SER A 197 12.24 -18.00 -12.13
N SER A 198 11.52 -18.56 -13.10
CA SER A 198 11.92 -18.68 -14.50
C SER A 198 11.64 -17.46 -15.36
N ASN A 199 10.89 -16.46 -14.88
CA ASN A 199 10.52 -15.34 -15.75
C ASN A 199 11.66 -14.31 -15.86
N GLY A 200 12.26 -14.34 -17.05
CA GLY A 200 13.40 -13.57 -17.47
C GLY A 200 13.20 -12.07 -17.39
N ALA A 201 14.35 -11.39 -17.36
CA ALA A 201 14.61 -9.98 -17.56
C ALA A 201 13.40 -9.05 -17.41
N ILE A 202 13.54 -8.12 -16.47
CA ILE A 202 12.85 -6.81 -16.46
C ILE A 202 13.22 -6.10 -17.76
N MET A 203 12.69 -6.54 -18.90
CA MET A 203 12.87 -5.94 -20.20
C MET A 203 12.09 -4.64 -20.19
N GLU A 204 12.80 -3.53 -20.46
CA GLU A 204 12.31 -2.20 -20.81
C GLU A 204 10.79 -2.02 -20.67
N ARG A 205 10.35 -1.81 -19.43
CA ARG A 205 8.94 -1.56 -19.11
C ARG A 205 8.76 -0.08 -18.94
N ASN A 206 8.03 0.53 -19.86
CA ASN A 206 7.64 1.92 -19.75
C ASN A 206 6.30 1.99 -19.02
N PHE A 207 6.31 2.60 -17.84
CA PHE A 207 5.14 2.82 -17.01
C PHE A 207 4.98 4.33 -16.81
N PRO A 208 3.96 4.98 -17.42
CA PRO A 208 3.89 6.44 -17.48
C PRO A 208 3.80 7.10 -16.10
N GLU A 209 3.22 6.42 -15.13
CA GLU A 209 3.15 6.88 -13.74
C GLU A 209 4.52 6.83 -13.04
N LEU A 210 5.38 5.88 -13.38
CA LEU A 210 6.72 5.78 -12.81
C LEU A 210 7.63 6.84 -13.41
N ASP A 211 7.52 7.09 -14.71
CA ASP A 211 8.20 8.22 -15.37
C ASP A 211 7.79 9.54 -14.74
N LEU A 212 6.48 9.74 -14.51
CA LEU A 212 5.96 10.93 -13.84
C LEU A 212 6.50 11.09 -12.40
N ALA A 213 6.70 9.97 -11.69
CA ALA A 213 7.27 9.96 -10.35
C ALA A 213 8.81 10.09 -10.34
N GLY A 214 9.47 10.14 -11.50
CA GLY A 214 10.93 10.20 -11.62
C GLY A 214 11.62 8.88 -11.22
N VAL A 215 10.93 7.75 -11.44
CA VAL A 215 11.39 6.42 -11.02
C VAL A 215 12.08 5.72 -12.18
N HIS A 216 13.41 5.62 -12.14
CA HIS A 216 14.19 4.91 -13.15
C HIS A 216 14.13 3.38 -12.94
N VAL A 217 13.15 2.73 -13.59
CA VAL A 217 12.88 1.29 -13.47
C VAL A 217 14.09 0.42 -13.77
N GLY A 218 14.94 0.80 -14.73
CA GLY A 218 16.16 0.05 -15.07
C GLY A 218 17.18 -0.04 -13.94
N GLU A 219 17.30 1.01 -13.13
CA GLU A 219 18.22 1.08 -11.98
C GLU A 219 17.65 0.37 -10.75
N LEU A 220 16.36 0.56 -10.49
CA LEU A 220 15.63 -0.18 -9.44
C LEU A 220 15.63 -1.69 -9.73
N GLY A 221 15.38 -2.05 -10.98
CA GLY A 221 15.43 -3.43 -11.45
C GLY A 221 16.80 -4.07 -11.23
N ALA A 222 17.86 -3.28 -11.40
CA ALA A 222 19.23 -3.71 -11.18
C ALA A 222 19.55 -4.07 -9.73
N ALA A 223 19.17 -3.18 -8.81
CA ALA A 223 19.54 -3.26 -7.41
C ALA A 223 18.63 -4.23 -6.63
N GLU A 224 17.32 -4.16 -6.89
CA GLU A 224 16.30 -4.81 -6.04
C GLU A 224 15.74 -6.09 -6.68
N LEU A 225 15.70 -6.19 -8.00
CA LEU A 225 14.90 -7.20 -8.72
C LEU A 225 15.68 -8.17 -9.64
N ARG A 226 17.00 -7.99 -9.88
CA ARG A 226 17.78 -8.91 -10.75
C ARG A 226 18.16 -10.25 -10.07
N ASN A 227 18.06 -11.33 -10.86
CA ASN A 227 17.97 -12.76 -10.48
C ASN A 227 19.29 -13.49 -10.19
N THR A 228 19.30 -14.12 -9.02
CA THR A 228 19.69 -15.53 -8.71
C THR A 228 19.18 -15.92 -7.30
N GLN A 229 18.55 -14.99 -6.58
CA GLN A 229 18.16 -15.12 -5.18
C GLN A 229 16.77 -14.46 -4.93
N VAL A 230 15.80 -14.67 -5.81
CA VAL A 230 14.48 -14.00 -5.75
C VAL A 230 13.75 -14.30 -4.45
N GLU A 231 13.69 -15.57 -4.04
CA GLU A 231 13.04 -15.98 -2.79
C GLU A 231 13.70 -15.37 -1.55
N ARG A 232 15.04 -15.47 -1.40
CA ARG A 232 15.71 -14.86 -0.24
C ARG A 232 15.68 -13.34 -0.30
N LYS A 233 15.69 -12.73 -1.48
CA LYS A 233 15.47 -11.27 -1.62
C LYS A 233 14.06 -10.94 -1.18
N ALA A 234 13.02 -11.64 -1.63
CA ALA A 234 11.64 -11.43 -1.23
C ALA A 234 11.47 -11.55 0.29
N ALA A 235 12.02 -12.60 0.92
CA ALA A 235 12.03 -12.73 2.38
C ALA A 235 12.69 -11.52 3.06
N ASN A 236 13.87 -11.09 2.58
CA ASN A 236 14.54 -9.88 3.10
C ASN A 236 13.67 -8.62 2.94
N GLN A 237 12.97 -8.46 1.82
CA GLN A 237 12.06 -7.35 1.60
C GLN A 237 10.88 -7.38 2.58
N VAL A 238 10.28 -8.55 2.80
CA VAL A 238 9.18 -8.72 3.76
C VAL A 238 9.68 -8.47 5.19
N PHE A 239 10.87 -8.96 5.57
CA PHE A 239 11.49 -8.64 6.87
C PHE A 239 11.76 -7.15 7.04
N GLY A 240 12.25 -6.47 5.99
CA GLY A 240 12.40 -5.02 5.99
C GLY A 240 11.07 -4.32 6.28
N ILE A 241 10.00 -4.73 5.61
CA ILE A 241 8.64 -4.19 5.82
C ILE A 241 8.13 -4.48 7.24
N ILE A 242 8.36 -5.68 7.77
CA ILE A 242 8.04 -6.04 9.16
C ILE A 242 8.77 -5.09 10.13
N GLY A 243 10.05 -4.80 9.88
CA GLY A 243 10.83 -3.84 10.66
C GLY A 243 10.22 -2.43 10.63
N LEU A 244 9.80 -1.97 9.45
CA LEU A 244 9.14 -0.67 9.30
C LEU A 244 7.79 -0.62 10.02
N LEU A 245 6.95 -1.66 9.90
CA LEU A 245 5.69 -1.76 10.63
C LEU A 245 5.92 -1.73 12.15
N LYS A 246 6.92 -2.44 12.66
CA LYS A 246 7.28 -2.42 14.09
C LYS A 246 7.82 -1.07 14.55
N SER A 247 8.41 -0.27 13.64
CA SER A 247 8.90 1.08 13.93
C SER A 247 7.78 2.09 14.20
N ILE A 248 6.55 1.80 13.73
CA ILE A 248 5.37 2.63 13.96
C ILE A 248 4.84 2.37 15.38
N ARG A 249 5.34 3.16 16.34
CA ARG A 249 5.15 2.92 17.78
C ARG A 249 3.72 3.09 18.31
N TYR A 250 2.86 3.82 17.60
CA TYR A 250 1.59 4.31 18.15
C TYR A 250 0.35 3.52 17.72
N TRP A 251 0.50 2.56 16.80
CA TRP A 251 -0.64 1.85 16.22
C TRP A 251 -0.55 0.35 16.51
N LYS A 252 -1.41 -0.14 17.41
CA LYS A 252 -1.57 -1.59 17.67
C LYS A 252 -1.85 -2.37 16.37
N LEU A 253 -2.54 -1.74 15.42
CA LEU A 253 -2.75 -2.26 14.08
C LEU A 253 -1.42 -2.59 13.38
N SER A 254 -0.44 -1.69 13.41
CA SER A 254 0.86 -1.89 12.76
C SER A 254 1.59 -3.12 13.31
N LEU A 255 1.57 -3.31 14.63
CA LEU A 255 2.13 -4.50 15.26
C LEU A 255 1.37 -5.78 14.86
N SER A 256 0.04 -5.71 14.76
CA SER A 256 -0.78 -6.84 14.30
C SER A 256 -0.45 -7.24 12.86
N LEU A 257 -0.29 -6.25 11.97
CA LEU A 257 0.08 -6.47 10.57
C LEU A 257 1.51 -7.02 10.44
N ALA A 258 2.44 -6.52 11.26
CA ALA A 258 3.80 -7.06 11.32
C ALA A 258 3.81 -8.53 11.76
N SER A 259 3.02 -8.88 12.78
CA SER A 259 2.88 -10.26 13.24
C SER A 259 2.24 -11.16 12.19
N ALA A 260 1.25 -10.66 11.44
CA ALA A 260 0.63 -11.40 10.35
C ALA A 260 1.64 -11.76 9.26
N LEU A 261 2.46 -10.81 8.81
CA LEU A 261 3.54 -11.06 7.83
C LEU A 261 4.61 -12.02 8.38
N LEU A 262 4.96 -11.89 9.66
CA LEU A 262 5.95 -12.77 10.28
C LEU A 262 5.47 -14.22 10.33
N ALA A 263 4.22 -14.45 10.76
CA ALA A 263 3.61 -15.78 10.77
C ALA A 263 3.54 -16.39 9.37
N LEU A 264 3.36 -15.55 8.35
CA LEU A 264 3.35 -15.93 6.94
C LEU A 264 4.71 -16.50 6.50
N ILE A 265 5.81 -15.84 6.87
CA ILE A 265 7.18 -16.32 6.60
C ILE A 265 7.49 -17.59 7.39
N GLU A 266 7.23 -17.59 8.71
CA GLU A 266 7.50 -18.74 9.60
C GLU A 266 6.69 -19.98 9.22
N GLY A 267 5.48 -19.79 8.69
CA GLY A 267 4.63 -20.85 8.19
C GLY A 267 5.23 -21.62 7.00
N GLN A 268 6.14 -21.01 6.23
CA GLN A 268 6.81 -21.68 5.10
C GLN A 268 8.01 -22.53 5.54
N GLU A 269 8.70 -22.16 6.62
CA GLU A 269 9.86 -22.92 7.12
C GLU A 269 9.44 -24.29 7.70
N ASN A 270 8.17 -24.46 8.07
CA ASN A 270 7.61 -25.70 8.61
C ASN A 270 7.07 -26.67 7.54
N VAL A 271 7.29 -26.39 6.25
CA VAL A 271 6.79 -27.20 5.11
C VAL A 271 7.91 -28.02 4.44
N PHE A 272 9.14 -27.92 4.93
CA PHE A 272 10.30 -28.71 4.46
C PHE A 272 10.76 -29.75 5.48
#